data_AF-A0A2C5YAJ7-F1
#
_entry.id   AF-A0A2C5YAJ7-F1
#
_cell.length_a   1.000
_cell.length_b   1.000
_cell.length_c   1.000
_cell.angle_alpha   90.00
_cell.angle_beta   90.00
_cell.angle_gamma   90.00
#
_symmetry.space_group_name_H-M   'P 1'
#
loop_
_entity.id
_entity.type
_entity.pdbx_description
1 polymer ?
#
loop_
_entity_poly.entity_id
_entity_poly.type
_entity_poly.pdbx_seq_one_letter_code
_entity_poly.pdbx_strand_id
1 'polypeptide(L)'
;MVPSFSTFNAAAGMFVTGFIVLAVWYSNTWNSGYLPINSNRIFDHFAKPYNVSAVLDERGMYHEERYLSYSAPYTTAAKALVYGFFFASYSAVVTHVALHHRYEFKMGLLSLFKELQFSKLLVKLRLRKPSPDDEPVTPSQGQSEYRDIHNRLMAAYREGSRNGGICAPSSSP
;
A
#
# COMPACT_ATOMS: atom_id res chain seq x y z
N MET A 1 20.28 16.34 -1.04
CA MET A 1 20.21 17.01 -2.37
C MET A 1 19.64 16.01 -3.36
N VAL A 2 18.54 16.36 -4.04
CA VAL A 2 17.97 15.50 -5.10
C VAL A 2 18.90 15.57 -6.32
N PRO A 3 19.29 14.44 -6.94
CA PRO A 3 20.08 14.48 -8.17
C PRO A 3 19.36 15.29 -9.25
N SER A 4 20.09 16.12 -9.99
CA SER A 4 19.51 16.99 -11.04
C SER A 4 18.72 16.18 -12.09
N PHE A 5 19.19 14.99 -12.45
CA PHE A 5 18.49 14.07 -13.36
C PHE A 5 17.08 13.70 -12.88
N SER A 6 16.88 13.53 -11.57
CA SER A 6 15.56 13.21 -11.01
C SER A 6 14.59 14.38 -11.19
N THR A 7 15.07 15.60 -10.97
CA THR A 7 14.29 16.83 -11.19
C THR A 7 13.92 16.99 -12.67
N PHE A 8 14.86 16.75 -13.59
CA PHE A 8 14.59 16.81 -15.03
C PHE A 8 13.59 15.75 -15.49
N ASN A 9 13.68 14.53 -14.97
CA ASN A 9 12.70 13.47 -15.28
C ASN A 9 11.28 13.86 -14.82
N ALA A 10 11.15 14.39 -13.59
CA ALA A 10 9.86 14.85 -13.09
C ALA A 10 9.30 16.02 -13.93
N ALA A 11 10.14 17.00 -14.28
CA ALA A 11 9.75 18.12 -15.12
C ALA A 11 9.33 17.67 -16.53
N ALA A 12 10.09 16.75 -17.15
CA ALA A 12 9.76 16.18 -18.45
C ALA A 12 8.41 15.43 -18.40
N GLY A 13 8.18 14.64 -17.34
CA GLY A 13 6.90 13.97 -17.11
C GLY A 13 5.74 14.95 -17.00
N MET A 14 5.89 16.03 -16.22
CA MET A 14 4.87 17.08 -16.10
C MET A 14 4.58 17.76 -17.44
N PHE A 15 5.62 18.04 -18.23
CA PHE A 15 5.48 18.67 -19.54
C PHE A 15 4.69 17.77 -20.52
N VAL A 16 5.05 16.49 -20.61
CA VAL A 16 4.35 15.51 -21.45
C VAL A 16 2.90 15.33 -21.00
N THR A 17 2.67 15.16 -19.69
CA THR A 17 1.32 15.04 -19.15
C THR A 17 0.48 16.29 -19.39
N GLY A 18 1.08 17.49 -19.36
CA GLY A 18 0.40 18.73 -19.71
C GLY A 18 -0.21 18.71 -21.12
N PHE A 19 0.53 18.22 -22.12
CA PHE A 19 -0.01 18.07 -23.48
C PHE A 19 -1.12 17.02 -23.56
N ILE A 20 -1.00 15.92 -22.82
CA ILE A 20 -2.04 14.89 -22.78
C ILE A 20 -3.34 15.47 -22.18
N VAL A 21 -3.25 16.27 -21.12
CA VAL A 21 -4.41 16.95 -20.52
C VAL A 21 -5.08 17.88 -21.53
N LEU A 22 -4.28 18.67 -22.26
CA LEU A 22 -4.80 19.57 -23.30
C LEU A 22 -5.47 18.80 -24.45
N ALA A 23 -4.86 17.71 -24.91
CA ALA A 23 -5.42 16.87 -25.95
C ALA A 23 -6.77 16.28 -25.55
N VAL A 24 -6.88 15.72 -24.34
CA VAL A 24 -8.11 15.14 -23.79
C VAL A 24 -9.21 16.19 -23.61
N TRP A 25 -8.84 17.40 -23.16
CA TRP A 25 -9.79 18.49 -22.99
C TRP A 25 -10.34 18.97 -24.34
N TYR A 26 -9.47 19.14 -25.34
CA TYR A 26 -9.86 19.59 -26.68
C TYR A 26 -10.67 18.54 -27.45
N SER A 27 -10.39 17.25 -27.25
CA SER A 27 -11.20 16.15 -27.81
C SER A 27 -12.54 15.97 -27.10
N ASN A 28 -12.86 16.80 -26.10
CA ASN A 28 -14.06 16.73 -25.26
C ASN A 28 -14.32 15.30 -24.75
N THR A 29 -13.26 14.58 -24.38
CA THR A 29 -13.40 13.22 -23.89
C THR A 29 -14.07 13.24 -22.52
N TRP A 30 -15.03 12.35 -22.28
CA TRP A 30 -15.81 12.28 -21.03
C TRP A 30 -16.53 13.57 -20.66
N ASN A 31 -16.95 14.37 -21.66
CA ASN A 31 -17.69 15.62 -21.41
C ASN A 31 -16.87 16.63 -20.59
N SER A 32 -15.54 16.65 -20.72
CA SER A 32 -14.69 17.55 -19.96
C SER A 32 -14.51 18.95 -20.57
N GLY A 33 -14.89 19.16 -21.85
CA GLY A 33 -14.57 20.37 -22.61
C GLY A 33 -15.30 21.63 -22.15
N TYR A 34 -16.43 21.50 -21.44
CA TYR A 34 -17.14 22.63 -20.84
C TYR A 34 -16.74 22.91 -19.38
N LEU A 35 -15.86 22.09 -18.80
CA LEU A 35 -15.33 22.30 -17.46
C LEU A 35 -13.99 23.06 -17.50
N PRO A 36 -13.59 23.73 -16.40
CA PRO A 36 -12.24 24.26 -16.26
C PRO A 36 -11.18 23.17 -16.51
N ILE A 37 -10.14 23.49 -17.27
CA ILE A 37 -9.07 22.53 -17.64
C ILE A 37 -8.48 21.84 -16.40
N ASN A 38 -8.24 22.63 -15.35
CA ASN A 38 -7.67 22.16 -14.09
C ASN A 38 -8.49 22.69 -12.90
N SER A 39 -9.11 21.79 -12.16
CA SER A 39 -9.74 22.06 -10.87
C SER A 39 -9.85 20.77 -10.09
N ASN A 40 -9.65 20.82 -8.77
CA ASN A 40 -9.77 19.65 -7.88
C ASN A 40 -11.23 19.33 -7.48
N ARG A 41 -12.20 20.15 -7.89
CA ARG A 41 -13.63 19.97 -7.55
C ARG A 41 -14.34 19.03 -8.54
N ILE A 42 -15.48 18.51 -8.09
CA ILE A 42 -16.45 17.77 -8.92
C ILE A 42 -17.55 18.75 -9.33
N PHE A 43 -18.10 18.57 -10.53
CA PHE A 43 -19.08 19.47 -11.11
C PHE A 43 -20.37 18.75 -11.49
N ASP A 44 -21.46 19.51 -11.57
CA ASP A 44 -22.72 19.07 -12.16
C ASP A 44 -22.73 19.27 -13.69
N HIS A 45 -23.84 18.91 -14.33
CA HIS A 45 -24.02 19.10 -15.77
C HIS A 45 -23.96 20.58 -16.20
N PHE A 46 -24.20 21.52 -15.28
CA PHE A 46 -24.16 22.97 -15.53
C PHE A 46 -22.81 23.61 -15.20
N ALA A 47 -21.76 22.80 -15.01
CA ALA A 47 -20.42 23.25 -14.61
C ALA A 47 -20.37 24.01 -13.28
N LYS A 48 -21.35 23.79 -12.39
CA LYS A 48 -21.34 24.28 -11.00
C LYS A 48 -20.76 23.22 -10.07
N PRO A 49 -20.23 23.60 -8.89
CA PRO A 49 -19.76 22.63 -7.91
C PRO A 49 -20.86 21.62 -7.54
N TYR A 50 -20.52 20.33 -7.59
CA TYR A 50 -21.48 19.25 -7.34
C TYR A 50 -21.95 19.24 -5.88
N ASN A 51 -23.26 19.27 -5.66
CA ASN A 51 -23.85 19.17 -4.33
C ASN A 51 -24.11 17.72 -3.95
N VAL A 52 -23.24 17.14 -3.11
CA VAL A 52 -23.36 15.74 -2.67
C VAL A 52 -24.63 15.52 -1.84
N SER A 53 -25.04 16.49 -1.02
CA SER A 53 -26.25 16.37 -0.20
C SER A 53 -27.53 16.25 -1.03
N ALA A 54 -27.52 16.71 -2.28
CA ALA A 54 -28.67 16.61 -3.18
C ALA A 54 -28.96 15.16 -3.61
N VAL A 55 -27.96 14.26 -3.57
CA VAL A 55 -28.10 12.85 -3.98
C VAL A 55 -28.13 11.87 -2.81
N LEU A 56 -28.04 12.38 -1.59
CA LEU A 56 -28.10 11.59 -0.36
C LEU A 56 -29.48 11.69 0.27
N ASP A 57 -29.90 10.60 0.92
CA ASP A 57 -31.07 10.54 1.79
C ASP A 57 -30.77 11.18 3.17
N GLU A 58 -31.78 11.37 4.02
CA GLU A 58 -31.63 11.90 5.40
C GLU A 58 -30.67 11.05 6.25
N ARG A 59 -30.54 9.76 5.90
CA ARG A 59 -29.62 8.81 6.53
C ARG A 59 -28.20 8.87 5.96
N GLY A 60 -27.93 9.75 4.99
CA GLY A 60 -26.64 9.84 4.30
C GLY A 60 -26.38 8.72 3.29
N MET A 61 -27.41 7.97 2.92
CA MET A 61 -27.31 6.87 1.95
C MET A 61 -27.61 7.37 0.54
N TYR A 62 -27.03 6.73 -0.48
CA TYR A 62 -27.29 7.04 -1.88
C TYR A 62 -28.77 6.82 -2.22
N HIS A 63 -29.42 7.83 -2.82
CA HIS A 63 -30.80 7.76 -3.26
C HIS A 63 -30.89 7.91 -4.79
N GLU A 64 -31.27 6.84 -5.47
CA GLU A 64 -31.23 6.75 -6.94
C GLU A 64 -32.14 7.79 -7.63
N GLU A 65 -33.37 7.96 -7.17
CA GLU A 65 -34.30 8.92 -7.79
C GLU A 65 -33.78 10.37 -7.71
N ARG A 66 -33.16 10.73 -6.58
CA ARG A 66 -32.54 12.06 -6.39
C ARG A 66 -31.36 12.24 -7.34
N TYR A 67 -30.53 11.21 -7.49
CA TYR A 67 -29.41 11.22 -8.43
C TYR A 67 -29.85 11.43 -9.88
N LEU A 68 -30.87 10.69 -10.34
CA LEU A 68 -31.42 10.81 -11.68
C LEU A 68 -32.04 12.19 -11.94
N SER A 69 -32.65 12.79 -10.91
CA SER A 69 -33.23 14.14 -11.00
C SER A 69 -32.21 15.28 -10.97
N TYR A 70 -31.05 15.07 -10.35
CA TYR A 70 -30.02 16.10 -10.17
C TYR A 70 -29.04 16.11 -11.34
N SER A 71 -27.98 15.29 -11.27
CA SER A 71 -27.08 14.98 -12.39
C SER A 71 -26.06 13.93 -11.99
N ALA A 72 -25.44 13.31 -13.00
CA ALA A 72 -24.18 12.59 -12.81
C ALA A 72 -23.05 13.57 -12.40
N PRO A 73 -22.08 13.13 -11.58
CA PRO A 73 -20.90 13.92 -11.25
C PRO A 73 -19.91 13.94 -12.41
N TYR A 74 -19.53 15.13 -12.84
CA TYR A 74 -18.52 15.35 -13.86
C TYR A 74 -17.20 15.78 -13.23
N THR A 75 -16.09 15.35 -13.82
CA THR A 75 -14.75 15.69 -13.37
C THR A 75 -13.97 16.36 -14.49
N THR A 76 -13.05 17.26 -14.12
CA THR A 76 -12.15 17.91 -15.09
C THR A 76 -11.21 16.91 -15.76
N ALA A 77 -10.76 17.23 -16.98
CA ALA A 77 -9.81 16.40 -17.73
C ALA A 77 -8.53 16.12 -16.92
N ALA A 78 -8.00 17.15 -16.25
CA ALA A 78 -6.81 17.00 -15.40
C ALA A 78 -7.04 16.02 -14.25
N LYS A 79 -8.18 16.10 -13.53
CA LYS A 79 -8.47 15.17 -12.43
C LYS A 79 -8.63 13.73 -12.91
N ALA A 80 -9.35 13.52 -14.00
CA ALA A 80 -9.56 12.18 -14.57
C ALA A 80 -8.21 11.53 -14.90
N LEU A 81 -7.30 12.28 -15.55
CA LEU A 81 -5.96 11.81 -15.86
C LEU A 81 -5.12 11.56 -14.61
N VAL A 82 -5.19 12.43 -13.60
CA VAL A 82 -4.49 12.21 -12.31
C VAL A 82 -4.89 10.88 -11.68
N TYR A 83 -6.19 10.54 -11.68
CA TYR A 83 -6.62 9.21 -11.22
C TYR A 83 -6.03 8.08 -12.08
N GLY A 84 -6.02 8.24 -13.40
CA GLY A 84 -5.36 7.30 -14.31
C GLY A 84 -3.87 7.09 -14.01
N PHE A 85 -3.13 8.17 -13.75
CA PHE A 85 -1.72 8.11 -13.39
C PHE A 85 -1.48 7.49 -12.03
N PHE A 86 -2.39 7.65 -11.05
CA PHE A 86 -2.27 6.92 -9.79
C PHE A 86 -2.38 5.41 -10.00
N PHE A 87 -3.36 4.95 -10.78
CA PHE A 87 -3.46 3.52 -11.11
C PHE A 87 -2.23 3.01 -11.86
N ALA A 88 -1.69 3.80 -12.79
CA ALA A 88 -0.46 3.48 -13.51
C ALA A 88 0.77 3.46 -12.60
N SER A 89 0.88 4.39 -11.65
CA SER A 89 2.00 4.48 -10.72
C SER A 89 2.01 3.29 -9.75
N TYR A 90 0.85 2.94 -9.17
CA TYR A 90 0.75 1.78 -8.30
C TYR A 90 1.09 0.48 -9.02
N SER A 91 0.58 0.29 -10.25
CA SER A 91 0.89 -0.90 -11.04
C SER A 91 2.37 -0.94 -11.47
N ALA A 92 2.97 0.21 -11.78
CA ALA A 92 4.40 0.31 -12.08
C ALA A 92 5.27 -0.10 -10.89
N VAL A 93 4.92 0.34 -9.66
CA VAL A 93 5.63 -0.07 -8.43
C VAL A 93 5.51 -1.58 -8.22
N VAL A 94 4.31 -2.15 -8.33
CA VAL A 94 4.10 -3.60 -8.20
C VAL A 94 4.95 -4.36 -9.23
N THR A 95 4.96 -3.89 -10.48
CA THR A 95 5.74 -4.51 -11.56
C THR A 95 7.24 -4.41 -11.30
N HIS A 96 7.71 -3.26 -10.81
CA HIS A 96 9.11 -3.03 -10.48
C HIS A 96 9.59 -3.97 -9.37
N VAL A 97 8.81 -4.11 -8.30
CA VAL A 97 9.09 -5.05 -7.19
C VAL A 97 9.08 -6.49 -7.71
N ALA A 98 8.08 -6.85 -8.52
CA ALA A 98 7.96 -8.20 -9.06
C ALA A 98 9.12 -8.59 -9.99
N LEU A 99 9.73 -7.65 -10.72
CA LEU A 99 10.87 -7.92 -11.60
C LEU A 99 12.21 -7.94 -10.85
N HIS A 100 12.47 -6.91 -10.05
CA HIS A 100 13.77 -6.71 -9.40
C HIS A 100 13.92 -7.51 -8.10
N HIS A 101 12.87 -7.61 -7.30
CA HIS A 101 12.90 -8.20 -5.95
C HIS A 101 12.08 -9.49 -5.88
N ARG A 102 11.96 -10.21 -7.00
CA ARG A 102 11.08 -11.38 -7.17
C ARG A 102 11.25 -12.47 -6.11
N TYR A 103 12.48 -12.70 -5.65
CA TYR A 103 12.78 -13.76 -4.68
C TYR A 103 12.30 -13.38 -3.29
N GLU A 104 12.68 -12.17 -2.83
CA GLU A 104 12.26 -11.61 -1.55
C GLU A 104 10.74 -11.44 -1.49
N PHE A 105 10.15 -10.92 -2.57
CA PHE A 105 8.70 -10.75 -2.69
C PHE A 105 7.96 -12.08 -2.58
N LYS A 106 8.42 -13.14 -3.28
CA LYS A 106 7.82 -14.48 -3.16
C LYS A 106 7.97 -15.06 -1.77
N MET A 107 9.15 -14.92 -1.14
CA MET A 107 9.37 -15.42 0.22
C MET A 107 8.48 -14.70 1.23
N GLY A 108 8.39 -13.38 1.18
CA GLY A 108 7.49 -12.60 2.03
C GLY A 108 6.02 -12.96 1.82
N LEU A 109 5.58 -13.10 0.57
CA LEU A 109 4.21 -13.48 0.24
C LEU A 109 3.86 -14.90 0.71
N LEU A 110 4.79 -15.85 0.58
CA LEU A 110 4.63 -17.21 1.09
C LEU A 110 4.54 -17.23 2.63
N SER A 111 5.38 -16.45 3.31
CA SER A 111 5.34 -16.31 4.77
C SER A 111 4.00 -15.75 5.25
N LEU A 112 3.49 -14.70 4.59
CA LEU A 112 2.18 -14.13 4.89
C LEU A 112 1.04 -15.12 4.66
N PHE A 113 1.06 -15.86 3.55
CA PHE A 113 0.04 -16.88 3.28
C PHE A 113 0.05 -18.00 4.32
N LYS A 114 1.24 -18.44 4.75
CA LYS A 114 1.39 -19.46 5.79
C LYS A 114 0.86 -18.95 7.13
N GLU A 115 1.13 -17.71 7.51
CA GLU A 115 0.59 -17.09 8.72
C GLU A 115 -0.92 -16.88 8.67
N LEU A 116 -1.48 -16.50 7.52
CA LEU A 116 -2.93 -16.37 7.34
C LEU A 116 -3.66 -17.72 7.40
N GLN A 117 -3.00 -18.81 7.00
CA GLN A 117 -3.53 -20.17 7.20
C GLN A 117 -3.35 -20.65 8.65
N PHE A 118 -2.23 -20.29 9.29
CA PHE A 118 -1.97 -20.58 10.70
C PHE A 118 -2.87 -19.79 11.66
N SER A 119 -3.28 -18.57 11.31
CA SER A 119 -4.21 -17.77 12.13
C SER A 119 -5.59 -18.41 12.15
N LYS A 120 -6.06 -18.98 11.04
CA LYS A 120 -7.28 -19.82 11.00
C LYS A 120 -7.13 -21.07 11.87
N LEU A 121 -5.95 -21.67 11.90
CA LEU A 121 -5.62 -22.80 12.77
C LEU A 121 -5.61 -22.39 14.25
N LEU A 122 -5.02 -21.24 14.58
CA LEU A 122 -4.92 -20.68 15.94
C LEU A 122 -6.27 -20.23 16.49
N VAL A 123 -7.14 -19.66 15.66
CA VAL A 123 -8.55 -19.40 16.04
C VAL A 123 -9.28 -20.71 16.34
N LYS A 124 -9.01 -21.77 15.56
CA LYS A 124 -9.55 -23.12 15.82
C LYS A 124 -9.01 -23.73 17.12
N LEU A 125 -7.73 -23.50 17.43
CA LEU A 125 -7.06 -23.98 18.64
C LEU A 125 -7.43 -23.16 19.89
N ARG A 126 -7.79 -21.87 19.78
CA ARG A 126 -8.32 -21.07 20.91
C ARG A 126 -9.65 -21.58 21.46
N LEU A 127 -10.37 -22.40 20.69
CA LEU A 127 -11.57 -23.11 21.16
C LEU A 127 -11.24 -24.44 21.87
N ARG A 128 -9.98 -24.88 21.87
CA ARG A 128 -9.50 -25.99 22.69
C ARG A 128 -9.20 -25.44 24.08
N LYS A 129 -10.02 -25.80 25.07
CA LYS A 129 -9.76 -25.49 26.49
C LYS A 129 -8.41 -26.12 26.89
N PRO A 130 -7.46 -25.36 27.47
CA PRO A 130 -6.17 -25.90 27.86
C PRO A 130 -6.35 -26.84 29.06
N SER A 131 -5.63 -27.96 29.05
CA SER A 131 -5.53 -28.87 30.20
C SER A 131 -4.60 -28.24 31.25
N PRO A 132 -4.76 -28.54 32.56
CA PRO A 132 -3.96 -27.92 33.63
C PRO A 132 -2.45 -28.23 33.60
N ASP A 133 -1.97 -29.00 32.63
CA ASP A 133 -0.65 -29.65 32.62
C ASP A 133 0.24 -29.22 31.45
N ASP A 134 -0.18 -28.24 30.64
CA ASP A 134 0.60 -27.72 29.50
C ASP A 134 1.51 -26.55 29.91
N GLU A 135 2.84 -26.78 29.90
CA GLU A 135 3.87 -25.74 30.01
C GLU A 135 3.69 -24.67 28.92
N PRO A 136 3.87 -23.38 29.22
CA PRO A 136 3.72 -22.31 28.24
C PRO A 136 4.74 -22.47 27.12
N VAL A 137 4.28 -22.96 25.97
CA VAL A 137 5.03 -22.93 24.72
C VAL A 137 5.17 -21.46 24.33
N THR A 138 6.23 -20.86 24.83
CA THR A 138 6.68 -19.53 24.43
C THR A 138 6.90 -19.63 22.92
N PRO A 139 6.18 -18.87 22.09
CA PRO A 139 6.48 -18.85 20.67
C PRO A 139 7.91 -18.36 20.59
N SER A 140 8.81 -19.23 20.14
CA SER A 140 10.21 -18.90 19.90
C SER A 140 10.27 -17.90 18.74
N GLN A 141 9.88 -16.66 19.03
CA GLN A 141 10.18 -15.48 18.26
C GLN A 141 11.70 -15.36 18.26
N GLY A 142 12.32 -15.49 17.08
CA GLY A 142 13.73 -15.11 16.91
C GLY A 142 14.63 -16.09 16.17
N GLN A 143 14.19 -17.29 15.76
CA GLN A 143 15.11 -18.22 15.06
C GLN A 143 15.31 -17.93 13.55
N SER A 144 14.50 -17.08 12.91
CA SER A 144 14.70 -16.75 11.48
C SER A 144 15.41 -15.41 11.23
N GLU A 145 15.71 -14.61 12.25
CA GLU A 145 16.26 -13.26 12.05
C GLU A 145 17.78 -13.17 12.22
N TYR A 146 18.42 -14.19 12.79
CA TYR A 146 19.87 -14.14 13.07
C TYR A 146 20.63 -15.37 12.56
N ARG A 147 20.39 -15.73 11.29
CA ARG A 147 21.36 -16.52 10.50
C ARG A 147 22.16 -15.63 9.55
N ASP A 148 22.42 -14.41 9.95
CA ASP A 148 23.36 -13.55 9.23
C ASP A 148 24.73 -14.19 9.19
N ILE A 149 25.47 -13.88 8.13
CA ILE A 149 26.86 -14.30 7.96
C ILE A 149 27.68 -13.94 9.21
N HIS A 150 27.37 -12.82 9.86
CA HIS A 150 27.96 -12.42 11.15
C HIS A 150 27.77 -13.49 12.23
N ASN A 151 26.55 -13.98 12.46
CA ASN A 151 26.27 -15.00 13.49
C ASN A 151 26.92 -16.35 13.14
N ARG A 152 26.99 -16.67 11.84
CA ARG A 152 27.67 -17.87 11.33
C ARG A 152 29.19 -17.79 11.51
N LEU A 153 29.78 -16.62 11.29
CA LEU A 153 31.20 -16.37 11.50
C LEU A 153 31.54 -16.37 12.99
N MET A 154 30.71 -15.75 13.84
CA MET A 154 30.88 -15.76 15.29
C MET A 154 30.82 -17.18 15.88
N ALA A 155 29.98 -18.05 15.34
CA ALA A 155 29.93 -19.47 15.72
C ALA A 155 31.17 -20.28 15.30
N ALA A 156 31.94 -19.81 14.31
CA ALA A 156 33.16 -20.46 13.85
C ALA A 156 34.42 -20.06 14.67
N TYR A 157 34.32 -19.03 15.52
CA TYR A 157 35.40 -18.63 16.42
C TYR A 157 35.45 -19.53 17.66
N ARG A 158 36.61 -20.16 17.89
CA ARG A 158 36.90 -21.11 18.99
C ARG A 158 36.82 -20.46 20.40
N GLU A 159 36.85 -19.13 20.46
CA GLU A 159 36.95 -18.32 21.69
C GLU A 159 35.79 -18.60 22.66
N GLY A 160 34.57 -18.84 22.16
CA GLY A 160 33.37 -19.03 22.98
C GLY A 160 33.23 -20.41 23.64
N SER A 161 34.04 -21.40 23.23
CA SER A 161 33.92 -22.79 23.71
C SER A 161 35.01 -23.19 24.69
N ARG A 162 36.07 -22.39 24.87
CA ARG A 162 37.26 -22.80 25.66
C ARG A 162 37.42 -22.07 27.00
N ASN A 163 36.55 -21.13 27.34
CA ASN A 163 36.50 -20.52 28.67
C ASN A 163 35.05 -20.52 29.18
N GLY A 164 34.63 -21.66 29.71
CA GLY A 164 33.36 -21.79 30.45
C GLY A 164 33.40 -21.06 31.79
N GLY A 165 33.54 -19.72 31.81
CA GLY A 165 33.56 -19.03 33.10
C GLY A 165 33.61 -17.50 33.18
N ILE A 166 33.44 -16.69 32.13
CA ILE A 166 33.64 -15.22 32.30
C ILE A 166 32.47 -14.32 31.87
N CYS A 167 31.51 -14.78 31.06
CA CYS A 167 30.39 -13.92 30.64
C CYS A 167 29.02 -14.59 30.84
N ALA A 168 28.71 -14.98 32.07
CA ALA A 168 27.31 -15.04 32.49
C ALA A 168 26.87 -13.61 32.83
N PRO A 169 25.71 -13.12 32.35
CA PRO A 169 25.18 -11.86 32.84
C PRO A 169 24.93 -12.02 34.34
N SER A 170 25.64 -11.24 35.15
CA SER A 170 25.42 -11.14 36.59
C SER A 170 23.95 -10.79 36.81
N SER A 171 23.19 -11.81 37.22
CA SER A 171 21.92 -11.62 37.88
C SER A 171 22.25 -11.21 39.31
N SER A 172 21.87 -9.99 39.68
CA SER A 172 21.78 -9.54 41.06
C SER A 172 21.19 -8.13 41.11
N PRO A 173 20.49 -7.79 42.20
CA PRO A 173 19.24 -8.34 42.71
C PRO A 173 18.02 -7.48 42.32
#